data_AF-A0AAD2FXP7-F1
#
_entry.id   AF-A0AAD2FXP7-F1
#
_cell.length_a   1.000
_cell.length_b   1.000
_cell.length_c   1.000
_cell.angle_alpha   90.00
_cell.angle_beta   90.00
_cell.angle_gamma   90.00
#
_symmetry.space_group_name_H-M   'P 1'
#
loop_
_entity.id
_entity.type
_entity.pdbx_description
1 polymer ?
#
loop_
_entity_poly.entity_id
_entity_poly.type
_entity_poly.pdbx_seq_one_letter_code
_entity_poly.pdbx_strand_id
1 'polypeptide(L)'
;MTEAAAAPTPMNIATISAGFEKGDFLVREEQGNRVYFDFFEEAFNYIANKGYARMSREDEKHWVDLMNVIHDSVKGGMKYNTGTLLMVLSRPMDSTKPPKAE
;
A
#
# COMPACT_ATOMS: atom_id res chain seq x y z
N MET A 1 -28.86 24.02 -5.20
CA MET A 1 -27.39 24.15 -5.31
C MET A 1 -26.83 22.76 -5.08
N THR A 2 -26.50 22.05 -6.15
CA THR A 2 -25.92 20.70 -6.08
C THR A 2 -24.45 20.86 -5.79
N GLU A 3 -24.03 20.47 -4.58
CA GLU A 3 -22.62 20.37 -4.21
C GLU A 3 -21.96 19.35 -5.14
N ALA A 4 -21.04 19.81 -6.00
CA ALA A 4 -20.25 18.91 -6.80
C ALA A 4 -19.39 18.09 -5.83
N ALA A 5 -19.69 16.80 -5.69
CA ALA A 5 -18.88 15.88 -4.89
C ALA A 5 -17.42 16.03 -5.34
N ALA A 6 -16.54 16.47 -4.44
CA ALA A 6 -15.12 16.61 -4.72
C ALA A 6 -14.61 15.26 -5.24
N ALA A 7 -13.90 15.28 -6.38
CA ALA A 7 -13.29 14.08 -6.91
C ALA A 7 -12.37 13.47 -5.83
N PRO A 8 -12.37 12.14 -5.65
CA PRO A 8 -11.55 11.51 -4.62
C PRO A 8 -10.08 11.86 -4.86
N THR A 9 -9.42 12.40 -3.83
CA THR A 9 -7.99 12.70 -3.89
C THR A 9 -7.23 11.41 -4.18
N PRO A 10 -6.38 11.35 -5.21
CA PRO A 10 -5.53 10.18 -5.45
C PRO A 10 -4.66 9.88 -4.22
N MET A 11 -4.56 8.61 -3.85
CA MET A 11 -3.81 8.15 -2.68
C MET A 11 -2.69 7.21 -3.11
N ASN A 12 -1.50 7.40 -2.55
CA ASN A 12 -0.44 6.40 -2.61
C ASN A 12 -0.68 5.34 -1.55
N ILE A 13 -0.44 4.08 -1.89
CA ILE A 13 -0.61 2.93 -1.00
C ILE A 13 0.74 2.31 -0.68
N ALA A 14 0.93 1.96 0.58
CA ALA A 14 2.02 1.11 1.04
C ALA A 14 1.46 -0.07 1.85
N THR A 15 2.20 -1.18 1.91
CA THR A 15 1.82 -2.35 2.71
C THR A 15 2.97 -2.77 3.61
N ILE A 16 2.65 -3.25 4.81
CA ILE A 16 3.55 -4.01 5.66
C ILE A 16 3.07 -5.45 5.66
N SER A 17 3.94 -6.37 5.32
CA SER A 17 3.68 -7.81 5.33
C SER A 17 4.76 -8.52 6.16
N ALA A 18 4.52 -9.75 6.59
CA ALA A 18 5.48 -10.56 7.32
C ALA A 18 5.61 -12.00 6.79
N GLY A 19 6.59 -12.75 7.28
CA GLY A 19 6.80 -14.16 6.95
C GLY A 19 7.63 -14.38 5.68
N PHE A 20 8.67 -13.57 5.48
CA PHE A 20 9.61 -13.71 4.36
C PHE A 20 10.95 -14.27 4.82
N GLU A 21 11.65 -14.98 3.94
CA GLU A 21 12.97 -15.56 4.25
C GLU A 21 14.08 -14.50 4.43
N LYS A 22 13.90 -13.30 3.86
CA LYS A 22 14.91 -12.23 3.85
C LYS A 22 14.78 -11.23 5.01
N GLY A 23 13.74 -11.36 5.83
CA GLY A 23 13.45 -10.46 6.94
C GLY A 23 12.04 -10.70 7.46
N ASP A 24 11.82 -10.40 8.74
CA ASP A 24 10.55 -10.68 9.41
C ASP A 24 9.41 -9.82 8.85
N PHE A 25 9.73 -8.58 8.45
CA PHE A 25 8.78 -7.62 7.89
C PHE A 25 9.26 -7.05 6.56
N LEU A 26 8.31 -6.81 5.65
CA LEU A 26 8.54 -6.20 4.35
C LEU A 26 7.58 -5.02 4.15
N VAL A 27 8.16 -3.84 3.94
CA VAL A 27 7.44 -2.67 3.44
C VAL A 27 7.48 -2.68 1.91
N ARG A 28 6.30 -2.66 1.27
CA ARG A 28 6.17 -2.42 -0.17
C ARG A 28 5.56 -1.04 -0.39
N GLU A 29 6.27 -0.20 -1.13
CA GLU A 29 5.83 1.15 -1.48
C GLU A 29 5.40 1.23 -2.95
N GLU A 30 5.03 2.44 -3.35
CA GLU A 30 4.88 2.86 -4.74
C GLU A 30 6.16 2.54 -5.56
N GLN A 31 6.00 2.37 -6.89
CA GLN A 31 7.10 2.07 -7.83
C GLN A 31 7.87 0.76 -7.58
N GLY A 32 7.34 -0.15 -6.74
CA GLY A 32 7.92 -1.47 -6.55
C GLY A 32 9.12 -1.50 -5.58
N ASN A 33 9.35 -0.42 -4.84
CA ASN A 33 10.35 -0.37 -3.77
C ASN A 33 9.98 -1.37 -2.66
N ARG A 34 10.98 -2.15 -2.22
CA ARG A 34 10.85 -3.23 -1.24
C ARG A 34 11.94 -3.09 -0.20
N VAL A 35 11.55 -2.89 1.06
CA VAL A 35 12.49 -2.69 2.17
C VAL A 35 12.16 -3.66 3.28
N TYR A 36 13.15 -4.42 3.73
CA TYR A 36 13.01 -5.43 4.77
C TYR A 36 13.46 -4.89 6.12
N PHE A 37 12.81 -5.35 7.18
CA PHE A 37 13.08 -4.98 8.58
C PHE A 37 12.99 -6.21 9.48
N ASP A 38 13.75 -6.19 10.56
CA ASP A 38 13.72 -7.24 11.59
C ASP A 38 12.59 -6.98 12.60
N PHE A 39 12.24 -5.71 12.85
CA PHE A 39 11.18 -5.34 13.81
C PHE A 39 10.00 -4.63 13.15
N PHE A 40 8.80 -4.90 13.64
CA PHE A 40 7.58 -4.24 13.14
C PHE A 40 7.62 -2.73 13.38
N GLU A 41 8.08 -2.29 14.55
CA GLU A 41 8.17 -0.87 14.89
C GLU A 41 9.08 -0.11 13.92
N GLU A 42 10.18 -0.71 13.47
CA GLU A 42 11.07 -0.11 12.48
C GLU A 42 10.40 0.03 11.12
N ALA A 43 9.71 -1.03 10.67
CA ALA A 43 8.94 -1.00 9.42
C ALA A 43 7.84 0.07 9.46
N PHE A 44 7.11 0.18 10.58
CA PHE A 44 6.07 1.16 10.79
C PHE A 44 6.64 2.59 10.84
N ASN A 45 7.67 2.83 11.64
CA ASN A 45 8.30 4.14 11.77
C ASN A 45 8.90 4.61 10.44
N TYR A 46 9.53 3.70 9.69
CA TYR A 46 10.07 3.98 8.37
C TYR A 46 9.02 4.56 7.43
N ILE A 47 7.87 3.90 7.32
CA ILE A 47 6.83 4.31 6.37
C ILE A 47 6.02 5.50 6.89
N ALA A 48 5.78 5.59 8.21
CA ALA A 48 5.11 6.71 8.85
C ALA A 48 5.89 8.02 8.69
N ASN A 49 7.23 7.98 8.79
CA ASN A 49 8.10 9.14 8.55
C ASN A 49 8.04 9.67 7.11
N LYS A 50 7.52 8.87 6.16
CA LYS A 50 7.25 9.30 4.77
C LYS A 50 5.83 9.87 4.57
N GLY A 51 5.09 10.06 5.65
CA GLY A 51 3.74 10.64 5.64
C GLY A 51 2.62 9.63 5.37
N TYR A 52 2.90 8.33 5.38
CA TYR A 52 1.86 7.31 5.31
C TYR A 52 1.20 7.13 6.68
N ALA A 53 -0.12 7.00 6.67
CA ALA A 53 -0.91 6.66 7.84
C ALA A 53 -1.66 5.35 7.60
N ARG A 54 -2.01 4.65 8.68
CA ARG A 54 -2.87 3.46 8.58
C ARG A 54 -4.18 3.85 7.90
N MET A 55 -4.61 3.04 6.94
CA MET A 55 -5.87 3.26 6.25
C MET A 55 -7.06 3.03 7.20
N SER A 56 -8.20 3.67 6.92
CA SER A 56 -9.45 3.38 7.63
C SER A 56 -9.85 1.91 7.41
N ARG A 57 -10.67 1.34 8.30
CA ARG A 57 -11.08 -0.07 8.16
C ARG A 57 -11.92 -0.28 6.91
N GLU A 58 -12.77 0.69 6.58
CA GLU A 58 -13.65 0.65 5.43
C GLU A 58 -12.85 0.67 4.12
N ASP A 59 -11.88 1.59 4.00
CA ASP A 59 -11.03 1.70 2.82
C ASP A 59 -10.06 0.53 2.71
N GLU A 60 -9.50 0.06 3.84
CA GLU A 60 -8.64 -1.13 3.90
C GLU A 60 -9.40 -2.35 3.38
N LYS A 61 -10.66 -2.53 3.82
CA LYS A 61 -11.51 -3.62 3.32
C LYS A 61 -11.75 -3.51 1.82
N HIS A 62 -12.10 -2.32 1.34
CA HIS A 62 -12.35 -2.10 -0.09
C HIS A 62 -11.10 -2.39 -0.94
N TRP A 63 -9.93 -1.97 -0.47
CA TRP A 63 -8.66 -2.25 -1.12
C TRP A 63 -8.34 -3.74 -1.16
N VAL A 64 -8.55 -4.46 -0.06
CA VAL A 64 -8.33 -5.92 0.01
C VAL A 64 -9.28 -6.66 -0.94
N ASP A 65 -10.56 -6.30 -0.96
CA ASP A 65 -11.55 -6.90 -1.86
C ASP A 65 -11.15 -6.70 -3.33
N LEU A 66 -10.72 -5.48 -3.69
CA LEU A 66 -10.23 -5.18 -5.04
C LEU A 66 -9.00 -6.02 -5.40
N MET A 67 -8.01 -6.11 -4.49
CA MET A 67 -6.81 -6.91 -4.73
C MET A 67 -7.13 -8.39 -4.92
N ASN A 68 -8.09 -8.94 -4.17
CA ASN A 68 -8.54 -10.32 -4.35
C ASN A 68 -9.13 -10.54 -5.75
N VAL A 69 -10.00 -9.64 -6.22
CA VAL A 69 -10.55 -9.71 -7.59
C VAL A 69 -9.43 -9.66 -8.64
N ILE A 70 -8.45 -8.76 -8.47
CA ILE A 70 -7.31 -8.66 -9.38
C ILE A 70 -6.50 -9.95 -9.36
N HIS A 71 -6.20 -10.51 -8.19
CA HIS A 71 -5.44 -11.74 -8.05
C HIS A 71 -6.13 -12.93 -8.71
N ASP A 72 -7.45 -13.07 -8.51
CA ASP A 72 -8.26 -14.13 -9.11
C ASP A 72 -8.35 -14.01 -10.64
N SER A 73 -8.22 -12.79 -11.17
CA SER A 73 -8.25 -12.55 -12.62
C SER A 73 -7.00 -13.08 -13.35
N VAL A 74 -5.90 -13.35 -12.63
CA VAL A 74 -4.64 -13.82 -13.22
C VAL A 74 -4.64 -15.33 -13.37
N LYS A 75 -4.82 -15.82 -14.61
CA LYS A 75 -4.77 -17.26 -14.93
C LYS A 75 -3.42 -17.86 -14.55
N GLY A 76 -3.44 -18.85 -13.64
CA GLY A 76 -2.23 -19.49 -13.10
C GLY A 76 -1.73 -18.89 -11.78
N GLY A 77 -2.45 -17.89 -11.24
CA GLY A 77 -2.17 -17.27 -9.95
C GLY A 77 -1.08 -16.20 -10.00
N MET A 78 -1.12 -15.29 -9.04
CA MET A 78 -0.06 -14.31 -8.81
C MET A 78 1.17 -15.00 -8.19
N LYS A 79 2.32 -14.96 -8.87
CA LYS A 79 3.58 -15.59 -8.41
C LYS A 79 4.39 -14.74 -7.42
N TYR A 80 3.76 -13.83 -6.66
CA TYR A 80 4.49 -12.97 -5.72
C TYR A 80 4.40 -13.47 -4.28
N ASN A 81 5.58 -13.70 -3.68
CA ASN A 81 5.96 -13.81 -2.26
C ASN A 81 4.84 -14.04 -1.21
N THR A 82 4.94 -15.21 -0.56
CA THR A 82 4.07 -15.89 0.41
C THR A 82 3.93 -15.24 1.81
N GLY A 83 4.05 -13.93 1.91
CA GLY A 83 3.91 -13.25 3.19
C GLY A 83 2.46 -13.03 3.61
N THR A 84 2.24 -12.86 4.91
CA THR A 84 0.96 -12.43 5.47
C THR A 84 0.88 -10.91 5.45
N LEU A 85 -0.16 -10.35 4.83
CA LEU A 85 -0.44 -8.90 4.88
C LEU A 85 -0.83 -8.52 6.31
N LEU A 86 -0.11 -7.55 6.91
CA LEU A 86 -0.36 -7.08 8.27
C LEU A 86 -1.03 -5.72 8.31
N MET A 87 -0.70 -4.83 7.37
CA MET A 87 -1.21 -3.47 7.37
C MET A 87 -1.20 -2.88 5.96
N VAL A 88 -2.27 -2.15 5.64
CA VAL A 88 -2.33 -1.25 4.48
C VAL A 88 -2.29 0.20 4.97
N LEU A 89 -1.43 1.00 4.37
CA LEU A 89 -1.23 2.41 4.69
C LEU A 89 -1.48 3.26 3.44
N SER A 90 -1.91 4.49 3.67
CA SER A 90 -2.18 5.46 2.62
C SER A 90 -1.60 6.83 2.94
N ARG A 91 -1.22 7.57 1.90
CA ARG A 91 -0.97 9.01 1.97
C ARG A 91 -1.60 9.71 0.77
N PRO A 92 -2.09 10.95 0.89
CA PRO A 92 -2.50 11.73 -0.27
C PRO A 92 -1.35 11.88 -1.27
N MET A 93 -1.66 11.80 -2.56
CA MET A 93 -0.72 12.27 -3.58
C MET A 93 -0.72 13.80 -3.53
N ASP A 94 0.47 14.39 -3.41
CA ASP A 94 0.62 15.83 -3.60
C ASP A 94 0.23 16.17 -5.03
N SER A 95 -0.97 16.73 -5.24
CA SER A 95 -1.46 17.17 -6.56
C SER A 95 -0.65 18.32 -7.16
N THR A 96 0.38 18.80 -6.46
CA THR A 96 1.22 19.94 -6.83
C THR A 96 2.49 19.57 -7.61
N LYS A 97 2.76 18.28 -7.85
CA LYS A 97 3.86 17.88 -8.74
C LYS A 97 3.31 17.14 -9.96
N PRO A 98 3.40 17.72 -11.17
CA PRO A 98 3.04 16.98 -12.38
C PRO A 98 3.95 15.74 -12.50
N PRO A 99 3.46 14.65 -13.12
CA PRO A 99 4.31 13.50 -13.39
C PRO A 99 5.52 13.98 -14.18
N LYS A 100 6.73 13.65 -13.70
CA LYS A 100 7.94 13.84 -14.50
C LYS A 100 7.76 12.98 -15.75
N ALA A 101 7.60 13.62 -16.89
CA ALA A 101 7.83 12.97 -18.17
C ALA A 101 9.32 12.59 -18.20
N GLU A 102 9.59 11.29 -18.30
CA GLU A 102 10.87 10.78 -18.79
C GLU A 102 10.91 10.88 -20.33
#